data_AF-A0A1H7L5J3-F1
#
_entry.id   AF-A0A1H7L5J3-F1
#
_cell.length_a   1.000
_cell.length_b   1.000
_cell.length_c   1.000
_cell.angle_alpha   90.00
_cell.angle_beta   90.00
_cell.angle_gamma   90.00
#
_symmetry.space_group_name_H-M   'P 1'
#
loop_
_entity.id
_entity.type
_entity.pdbx_description
1 polymer ?
#
loop_
_entity_poly.entity_id
_entity_poly.type
_entity_poly.pdbx_seq_one_letter_code
_entity_poly.pdbx_strand_id
1 'polypeptide(L)'
;MPSDSLSPEEQYEITYRATKNAIWDVLGTAVYLVFLIFAVALALFAIALPAIGSLAGGNAKPFVVGVAVLGLAVAGFGSYRIYQLIQ
;
A
#
# COMPACT_ATOMS: atom_id res chain seq x y z
N MET A 1 -23.32 35.88 26.83
CA MET A 1 -22.37 34.97 26.17
C MET A 1 -22.91 33.57 26.42
N PRO A 2 -23.40 32.85 25.41
CA PRO A 2 -23.97 31.54 25.68
C PRO A 2 -22.84 30.61 26.11
N SER A 3 -23.09 29.85 27.17
CA SER A 3 -22.27 28.76 27.64
C SER A 3 -22.31 27.63 26.60
N ASP A 4 -21.53 27.78 25.53
CA ASP A 4 -21.31 26.79 24.46
C ASP A 4 -20.36 25.67 24.92
N SER A 5 -20.42 25.30 26.20
CA SER A 5 -19.70 24.16 26.73
C SER A 5 -20.47 22.90 26.41
N LEU A 6 -19.93 22.08 25.50
CA LEU A 6 -20.41 20.72 25.23
C LEU A 6 -20.68 19.97 26.53
N SER A 7 -21.78 19.22 26.59
CA SER A 7 -22.06 18.37 27.74
C SER A 7 -20.96 17.32 27.92
N PRO A 8 -20.74 16.80 29.14
CA PRO A 8 -19.76 15.74 29.37
C PRO A 8 -19.98 14.52 28.46
N GLU A 9 -21.23 14.18 28.17
CA GLU A 9 -21.60 13.10 27.25
C GLU A 9 -21.19 13.41 25.81
N GLU A 10 -21.40 14.65 25.34
CA GLU A 10 -20.99 15.10 24.00
C GLU A 10 -19.47 15.10 23.86
N GLN A 11 -18.75 15.55 24.89
CA GLN A 11 -17.28 15.53 24.91
C GLN A 11 -16.74 14.09 24.87
N TYR A 12 -17.36 13.18 25.62
CA TYR A 12 -16.99 11.77 25.61
C TYR A 12 -17.22 11.13 24.24
N GLU A 13 -18.39 11.36 23.63
CA GLU A 13 -18.75 10.81 22.33
C GLU A 13 -17.79 11.28 21.22
N ILE A 14 -17.44 12.58 21.21
CA ILE A 14 -16.48 13.14 20.25
C ILE A 14 -15.10 12.51 20.42
N THR A 15 -14.61 12.45 21.67
CA THR A 15 -13.29 11.88 21.98
C THR A 15 -13.25 10.39 21.62
N TYR A 16 -14.31 9.65 21.93
CA TYR A 16 -14.44 8.23 21.63
C TYR A 16 -14.43 7.97 20.13
N ARG A 17 -15.22 8.72 19.34
CA ARG A 17 -15.26 8.59 17.88
C ARG A 17 -13.92 8.95 17.24
N ALA A 18 -13.30 10.05 17.69
CA ALA A 18 -11.98 10.45 17.21
C ALA A 18 -10.92 9.36 17.48
N THR A 19 -10.91 8.82 18.70
CA THR A 19 -9.97 7.76 19.10
C THR A 19 -10.21 6.49 18.30
N LYS A 20 -11.47 6.06 18.16
CA LYS A 20 -11.83 4.87 17.37
C LYS A 20 -11.40 5.02 15.92
N ASN A 21 -11.65 6.17 15.31
CA ASN A 21 -11.25 6.44 13.92
C ASN A 21 -9.73 6.44 13.77
N ALA A 22 -9.00 7.07 14.70
CA ALA A 22 -7.54 7.06 14.69
C ALA A 22 -6.96 5.64 14.78
N ILE A 23 -7.50 4.79 15.66
CA ILE A 23 -7.06 3.39 15.79
C ILE A 23 -7.28 2.64 14.48
N TRP A 24 -8.45 2.77 13.87
CA TRP A 24 -8.77 2.09 12.61
C TRP A 24 -7.96 2.63 11.44
N ASP A 25 -7.63 3.91 11.42
CA ASP A 25 -6.79 4.52 10.41
C ASP A 25 -5.34 4.01 10.49
N VAL A 26 -4.77 3.95 11.69
CA VAL A 26 -3.42 3.41 11.93
C VAL A 26 -3.35 1.93 11.56
N LEU A 27 -4.30 1.11 12.04
CA LEU A 27 -4.34 -0.32 11.72
C LEU A 27 -4.59 -0.56 10.23
N GLY A 28 -5.52 0.19 9.62
CA GLY A 28 -5.81 0.11 8.19
C GLY A 28 -4.59 0.44 7.34
N THR A 29 -3.88 1.51 7.69
CA THR A 29 -2.64 1.92 7.02
C THR A 29 -1.54 0.88 7.18
N ALA A 30 -1.36 0.33 8.39
CA ALA A 30 -0.36 -0.72 8.65
C ALA A 30 -0.63 -1.99 7.83
N VAL A 31 -1.88 -2.48 7.83
CA VAL A 31 -2.28 -3.65 7.04
C VAL A 31 -2.11 -3.40 5.55
N TYR A 32 -2.51 -2.23 5.06
CA TYR A 32 -2.35 -1.85 3.66
C TYR A 32 -0.87 -1.79 3.25
N LEU A 33 -0.01 -1.26 4.12
CA LEU A 33 1.43 -1.19 3.88
C LEU A 33 2.06 -2.59 3.79
N VAL A 34 1.69 -3.51 4.69
CA VAL A 34 2.13 -4.92 4.62
C VAL A 34 1.67 -5.57 3.33
N PHE A 35 0.42 -5.36 2.93
CA PHE A 35 -0.12 -5.86 1.67
C PHE A 35 0.66 -5.33 0.46
N LEU A 36 0.97 -4.02 0.43
CA LEU A 36 1.77 -3.43 -0.64
C LEU A 36 3.18 -4.02 -0.70
N ILE A 37 3.86 -4.17 0.43
CA ILE A 37 5.20 -4.79 0.48
C ILE A 37 5.12 -6.21 -0.09
N PHE A 38 4.13 -6.99 0.32
CA PHE A 38 3.94 -8.35 -0.17
C PHE A 38 3.64 -8.38 -1.67
N ALA A 39 2.78 -7.49 -2.17
CA ALA A 39 2.46 -7.36 -3.58
C ALA A 39 3.69 -6.98 -4.42
N VAL A 40 4.53 -6.05 -3.95
CA VAL A 40 5.79 -5.69 -4.59
C VAL A 40 6.75 -6.88 -4.62
N ALA A 41 6.87 -7.60 -3.50
CA ALA A 41 7.71 -8.80 -3.43
C ALA A 41 7.25 -9.85 -4.46
N LEU A 42 5.95 -10.14 -4.54
CA LEU A 42 5.42 -11.06 -5.55
C LEU A 42 5.67 -10.58 -6.98
N ALA A 43 5.41 -9.30 -7.26
CA ALA A 43 5.65 -8.72 -8.58
C ALA A 43 7.12 -8.83 -9.00
N LEU A 44 8.06 -8.65 -8.07
CA LEU A 44 9.48 -8.80 -8.34
C LEU A 44 9.90 -10.27 -8.46
N PHE A 45 9.67 -11.07 -7.43
CA PHE A 45 10.24 -12.42 -7.33
C PHE A 45 9.49 -13.47 -8.16
N ALA A 46 8.18 -13.34 -8.32
CA ALA A 46 7.37 -14.32 -9.05
C ALA A 46 7.16 -13.95 -10.53
N ILE A 47 7.35 -12.68 -10.90
CA ILE A 47 7.01 -12.19 -12.25
C ILE A 47 8.22 -11.54 -12.93
N ALA A 48 8.68 -10.39 -12.42
CA ALA A 48 9.67 -9.57 -13.10
C ALA A 48 11.04 -10.28 -13.21
N LEU A 49 11.60 -10.74 -12.09
CA LEU A 49 12.93 -11.38 -12.07
C LEU A 49 12.98 -12.68 -12.90
N PRO A 50 12.00 -13.59 -12.83
CA PRO A 50 11.96 -14.75 -13.73
C PRO A 50 11.89 -14.37 -15.21
N ALA A 51 11.06 -13.39 -15.56
CA ALA A 51 10.93 -12.93 -16.94
C ALA A 51 12.22 -12.26 -17.44
N ILE A 52 12.85 -11.41 -16.63
CA ILE A 52 14.15 -10.79 -16.94
C ILE A 52 15.24 -11.86 -17.08
N GLY A 53 15.26 -12.86 -16.21
CA GLY A 53 16.19 -13.99 -16.33
C GLY A 53 16.00 -14.79 -17.63
N SER A 54 14.74 -15.00 -18.04
CA SER A 54 14.40 -15.62 -19.32
C SER A 54 14.89 -14.79 -20.53
N LEU A 55 14.72 -13.46 -20.47
CA LEU A 55 15.23 -12.53 -21.48
C LEU A 55 16.76 -12.57 -21.56
N ALA A 56 17.44 -12.57 -20.42
CA ALA A 56 18.91 -12.67 -20.35
C ALA A 56 19.42 -14.01 -20.93
N GLY A 57 18.63 -15.07 -20.84
CA GLY A 57 18.87 -16.35 -21.50
C GLY A 57 18.57 -16.39 -23.00
N GLY A 58 18.18 -15.26 -23.62
CA GLY A 58 17.93 -15.13 -25.06
C GLY A 58 16.47 -15.34 -25.49
N ASN A 59 15.54 -15.58 -24.56
CA ASN A 59 14.13 -15.79 -24.88
C ASN A 59 13.37 -14.46 -25.06
N ALA A 60 13.68 -13.72 -26.12
CA ALA A 60 13.13 -12.39 -26.42
C ALA A 60 11.71 -12.40 -27.02
N LYS A 61 10.87 -13.38 -26.67
CA LYS A 61 9.48 -13.43 -27.15
C LYS A 61 8.70 -12.22 -26.63
N PRO A 62 7.83 -11.58 -27.45
CA PRO A 62 7.05 -10.41 -27.02
C PRO A 62 6.26 -10.62 -25.73
N PHE A 63 5.75 -11.83 -25.52
CA PHE A 63 5.08 -12.21 -24.29
C PHE A 63 5.98 -12.08 -23.05
N VAL A 64 7.23 -12.57 -23.12
CA VAL A 64 8.18 -12.54 -22.01
C VAL A 64 8.57 -11.10 -21.68
N VAL A 65 8.78 -10.27 -22.72
CA VAL A 65 9.02 -8.84 -22.56
C VAL A 65 7.82 -8.17 -21.88
N GLY A 66 6.60 -8.47 -22.32
CA GLY A 66 5.38 -7.93 -21.71
C GLY A 66 5.24 -8.29 -20.23
N VAL A 67 5.51 -9.55 -19.87
CA VAL A 67 5.50 -10.01 -18.47
C VAL A 67 6.55 -9.29 -17.63
N ALA A 68 7.77 -9.11 -18.15
CA ALA A 68 8.83 -8.38 -17.45
C ALA A 68 8.43 -6.91 -17.19
N VAL A 69 7.94 -6.21 -18.22
CA VAL A 69 7.50 -4.81 -18.11
C VAL A 69 6.34 -4.68 -17.14
N LEU A 70 5.34 -5.57 -17.22
CA LEU A 70 4.19 -5.54 -16.31
C LEU A 70 4.60 -5.78 -14.86
N GLY A 71 5.47 -6.78 -14.61
CA GLY A 71 5.99 -7.05 -13.28
C GLY A 71 6.73 -5.85 -12.68
N LEU A 72 7.58 -5.18 -13.48
CA LEU A 72 8.27 -3.97 -13.07
C LEU A 72 7.30 -2.79 -12.83
N ALA A 73 6.28 -2.63 -13.66
CA ALA A 73 5.28 -1.58 -13.48
C ALA A 73 4.50 -1.74 -12.17
N VAL A 74 4.07 -2.97 -11.84
CA VAL A 74 3.36 -3.27 -10.59
C VAL A 74 4.30 -3.05 -9.38
N ALA A 75 5.54 -3.53 -9.46
CA ALA A 75 6.53 -3.31 -8.40
C ALA A 75 6.84 -1.82 -8.19
N GLY A 76 7.00 -1.06 -9.27
CA GLY A 76 7.24 0.39 -9.23
C GLY A 76 6.06 1.15 -8.63
N PHE A 77 4.83 0.85 -9.08
CA PHE A 77 3.62 1.45 -8.52
C PHE A 77 3.45 1.13 -7.03
N GLY A 78 3.64 -0.13 -6.63
CA GLY A 78 3.56 -0.53 -5.23
C GLY A 78 4.61 0.18 -4.37
N SER A 79 5.85 0.26 -4.86
CA SER A 79 6.95 0.97 -4.17
C SER A 79 6.66 2.46 -4.02
N TYR A 80 6.12 3.10 -5.06
CA TYR A 80 5.69 4.50 -5.00
C TYR A 80 4.61 4.72 -3.94
N ARG A 81 3.61 3.84 -3.87
CA ARG A 81 2.55 3.92 -2.86
C ARG A 81 3.09 3.73 -1.45
N ILE A 82 4.05 2.81 -1.25
CA ILE A 82 4.73 2.63 0.05
C ILE A 82 5.46 3.93 0.45
N TYR A 83 6.21 4.53 -0.48
CA TYR A 83 6.93 5.79 -0.23
C TYR A 83 5.97 6.91 0.20
N GLN A 84 4.82 7.05 -0.47
CA GLN A 84 3.78 8.03 -0.13
C GLN A 84 3.09 7.81 1.23
N LEU A 85 3.11 6.59 1.77
CA LEU A 85 2.50 6.29 3.07
C LEU A 85 3.47 6.50 4.24
N ILE A 86 4.78 6.48 3.95
CA ILE A 86 5.84 6.64 4.94
C ILE A 86 6.25 8.11 5.09
N GLN A 87 6.14 8.90 4.02
CA GLN A 87 6.42 10.34 4.00
C GLN A 87 5.14 11.16 4.16
#